data_AF-H6N7X9-F1
#
_entry.id   AF-H6N7X9-F1
#
_cell.length_a   1.000
_cell.length_b   1.000
_cell.length_c   1.000
_cell.angle_alpha   90.00
_cell.angle_beta   90.00
_cell.angle_gamma   90.00
#
_symmetry.space_group_name_H-M   'P 1'
#
loop_
_entity.id
_entity.type
_entity.pdbx_description
1 polymer ?
#
loop_
_entity_poly.entity_id
_entity_poly.type
_entity_poly.pdbx_seq_one_letter_code
_entity_poly.pdbx_strand_id
1 'polypeptide(L)'
;MFFSNYLLDSAAAAQDYVAVVAGILGACSILYAFLPTVIGTYRSKNTVGVNVLMFLLHLGCGLCFFYGALFFFIDSLNKQWFLITQASTFMGLNFITTMGTMYVLLLKNQNKNEAKKYGISELEHYNQYCRAYSDAKSST
;
A
#
# COMPACT_ATOMS: atom_id res chain seq x y z
N MET A 1 14.96 -13.94 43.71
CA MET A 1 13.63 -13.61 43.13
C MET A 1 13.66 -12.29 42.34
N PHE A 2 14.24 -11.21 42.87
CA PHE A 2 14.37 -9.91 42.16
C PHE A 2 15.12 -9.95 40.81
N PHE A 3 16.23 -10.68 40.73
CA PHE A 3 17.07 -10.74 39.51
C PHE A 3 16.40 -11.48 38.34
N SER A 4 15.54 -12.46 38.64
CA SER A 4 14.79 -13.23 37.64
C SER A 4 13.69 -12.40 37.00
N ASN A 5 13.02 -11.55 37.78
CA ASN A 5 11.97 -10.65 37.28
C ASN A 5 12.58 -9.53 36.40
N TYR A 6 13.76 -9.03 36.74
CA TYR A 6 14.44 -7.99 35.96
C TYR A 6 14.92 -8.49 34.58
N LEU A 7 15.37 -9.74 34.50
CA LEU A 7 15.75 -10.38 33.23
C LEU A 7 14.54 -10.76 32.37
N LEU A 8 13.42 -11.15 33.00
CA LEU A 8 12.17 -11.41 32.30
C LEU A 8 11.54 -10.11 31.75
N ASP A 9 11.56 -9.02 32.52
CA ASP A 9 11.08 -7.71 32.07
C ASP A 9 11.95 -7.14 30.95
N SER A 10 13.27 -7.32 31.00
CA SER A 10 14.17 -6.86 29.93
C SER A 10 14.05 -7.69 28.65
N ALA A 11 13.82 -8.99 28.76
CA ALA A 11 13.59 -9.88 27.62
C ALA A 11 12.22 -9.61 26.96
N ALA A 12 11.17 -9.37 27.76
CA ALA A 12 9.85 -9.00 27.25
C ALA A 12 9.90 -7.65 26.52
N ALA A 13 10.55 -6.64 27.12
CA ALA A 13 10.75 -5.35 26.46
C ALA A 13 11.53 -5.47 25.14
N ALA A 14 12.58 -6.30 25.10
CA ALA A 14 13.34 -6.54 23.87
C ALA A 14 12.51 -7.19 22.75
N GLN A 15 11.62 -8.14 23.10
CA GLN A 15 10.71 -8.77 22.15
C GLN A 15 9.72 -7.77 21.55
N ASP A 16 9.19 -6.84 22.37
CA ASP A 16 8.29 -5.79 21.91
C ASP A 16 8.96 -4.85 20.91
N TYR A 17 10.21 -4.44 21.18
CA TYR A 17 10.98 -3.60 20.25
C TYR A 17 11.26 -4.31 18.92
N VAL A 18 11.62 -5.60 18.94
CA VAL A 18 11.85 -6.37 17.71
C VAL A 18 10.57 -6.50 16.90
N ALA A 19 9.42 -6.73 17.55
CA ALA A 19 8.13 -6.81 16.87
C ALA A 19 7.74 -5.46 16.21
N VAL A 20 7.98 -4.35 16.90
CA VAL A 20 7.76 -2.99 16.34
C VAL A 20 8.61 -2.76 15.09
N VAL A 21 9.92 -3.01 15.19
CA VAL A 21 10.86 -2.77 14.08
C VAL A 21 10.55 -3.69 12.91
N ALA A 22 10.30 -4.98 13.16
CA ALA A 22 9.95 -5.95 12.12
C ALA A 22 8.63 -5.56 11.41
N GLY A 23 7.62 -5.11 12.16
CA GLY A 23 6.37 -4.65 11.59
C GLY A 23 6.54 -3.44 10.67
N ILE A 24 7.31 -2.43 11.11
CA ILE A 24 7.59 -1.24 10.31
C ILE A 24 8.38 -1.59 9.04
N LEU A 25 9.46 -2.38 9.17
CA LEU A 25 10.26 -2.79 8.03
C LEU A 25 9.47 -3.65 7.05
N GLY A 26 8.62 -4.55 7.55
CA GLY A 26 7.69 -5.33 6.74
C GLY A 26 6.75 -4.44 5.92
N ALA A 27 6.09 -3.47 6.55
CA ALA A 27 5.19 -2.55 5.85
C ALA A 27 5.94 -1.67 4.83
N CYS A 28 7.13 -1.17 5.17
CA CYS A 28 7.98 -0.41 4.26
C CYS A 28 8.42 -1.24 3.05
N SER A 29 8.75 -2.52 3.25
CA SER A 29 9.17 -3.41 2.15
C SER A 29 8.04 -3.65 1.14
N ILE A 30 6.81 -3.84 1.62
CA ILE A 30 5.62 -3.97 0.78
C ILE A 30 5.40 -2.65 0.02
N LEU A 31 5.39 -1.50 0.71
CA LEU A 31 5.22 -0.21 0.04
C LEU A 31 6.28 -0.01 -1.04
N TYR A 32 7.55 -0.29 -0.76
CA TYR A 32 8.65 -0.15 -1.71
C TYR A 32 8.48 -1.04 -2.94
N ALA A 33 7.99 -2.27 -2.77
CA ALA A 33 7.70 -3.17 -3.90
C ALA A 33 6.56 -2.66 -4.80
N PHE A 34 5.55 -2.01 -4.21
CA PHE A 34 4.36 -1.54 -4.94
C PHE A 34 4.49 -0.15 -5.53
N LEU A 35 5.23 0.73 -4.87
CA LEU A 35 5.30 2.14 -5.19
C LEU A 35 5.76 2.43 -6.63
N PRO A 36 6.81 1.77 -7.18
CA PRO A 36 7.23 2.00 -8.57
C PRO A 36 6.13 1.69 -9.59
N THR A 37 5.37 0.61 -9.36
CA THR A 37 4.27 0.21 -10.24
C THR A 37 3.14 1.23 -10.20
N VAL A 38 2.73 1.65 -9.00
CA VAL A 38 1.66 2.66 -8.84
C VAL A 38 2.07 4.00 -9.46
N ILE A 39 3.30 4.46 -9.21
CA ILE A 39 3.82 5.71 -9.81
C ILE A 39 3.92 5.58 -11.33
N GLY A 40 4.44 4.46 -11.83
CA GLY A 40 4.57 4.20 -13.26
C GLY A 40 3.22 4.24 -13.97
N THR A 41 2.21 3.55 -13.41
CA THR A 41 0.84 3.59 -13.93
C THR A 41 0.21 4.98 -13.79
N TYR A 42 0.46 5.71 -12.69
CA TYR A 42 -0.03 7.07 -12.51
C TYR A 42 0.53 8.03 -13.55
N ARG A 43 1.83 7.95 -13.85
CA ARG A 43 2.51 8.82 -14.84
C ARG A 43 2.12 8.47 -16.26
N SER A 44 2.24 7.20 -16.63
CA SER A 44 2.03 6.75 -18.01
C SER A 44 0.55 6.61 -18.39
N LYS A 45 -0.34 6.47 -17.41
CA LYS A 45 -1.73 6.02 -17.59
C LYS A 45 -1.86 4.64 -18.26
N ASN A 46 -0.75 3.91 -18.42
CA ASN A 46 -0.74 2.60 -19.03
C ASN A 46 -1.24 1.55 -18.04
N THR A 47 -2.34 0.88 -18.40
CA THR A 47 -2.93 -0.19 -17.60
C THR A 47 -2.95 -1.54 -18.31
N VAL A 48 -2.43 -1.65 -19.54
CA VAL A 48 -2.56 -2.84 -20.39
C VAL A 48 -2.01 -4.09 -19.70
N GLY A 49 -0.83 -3.98 -19.09
CA GLY A 49 -0.18 -5.09 -18.35
C GLY A 49 -0.62 -5.27 -16.90
N VAL A 50 -1.58 -4.49 -16.40
CA VAL A 50 -2.00 -4.57 -14.99
C VAL A 50 -2.82 -5.82 -14.75
N ASN A 51 -2.33 -6.70 -13.86
CA ASN A 51 -3.07 -7.85 -13.37
C ASN A 51 -4.13 -7.44 -12.34
N VAL A 52 -5.39 -7.42 -12.76
CA VAL A 52 -6.53 -6.99 -11.93
C VAL A 52 -6.69 -7.84 -10.66
N LEU A 53 -6.54 -9.17 -10.78
CA LEU A 53 -6.72 -10.08 -9.64
C LEU A 53 -5.67 -9.82 -8.55
N MET A 54 -4.42 -9.61 -8.96
CA MET A 54 -3.34 -9.25 -8.04
C MET A 54 -3.68 -7.96 -7.28
N PHE A 55 -4.11 -6.92 -7.98
CA PHE A 55 -4.46 -5.63 -7.35
C PHE A 55 -5.70 -5.72 -6.47
N LEU A 56 -6.70 -6.54 -6.82
CA LEU A 56 -7.87 -6.79 -5.97
C LEU A 56 -7.50 -7.53 -4.68
N LEU A 57 -6.61 -8.53 -4.76
CA LEU A 57 -6.08 -9.22 -3.59
C LEU A 57 -5.33 -8.24 -2.68
N HIS A 58 -4.49 -7.38 -3.25
CA HIS A 58 -3.78 -6.35 -2.47
C HIS A 58 -4.72 -5.32 -1.85
N LEU A 59 -5.77 -4.92 -2.56
CA LEU A 59 -6.80 -4.05 -1.99
C LEU A 59 -7.48 -4.71 -0.79
N GLY A 60 -7.84 -5.99 -0.90
CA GLY A 60 -8.42 -6.77 0.20
C GLY A 60 -7.47 -6.88 1.40
N CYS A 61 -6.22 -7.31 1.18
CA CYS A 61 -5.21 -7.39 2.24
C CYS A 61 -4.93 -6.02 2.87
N GLY A 62 -4.82 -4.96 2.07
CA GLY A 62 -4.58 -3.60 2.53
C GLY A 62 -5.69 -3.09 3.43
N LEU A 63 -6.97 -3.34 3.07
CA LEU A 63 -8.11 -3.02 3.93
C LEU A 63 -8.08 -3.80 5.24
N CYS A 64 -7.83 -5.11 5.19
CA CYS A 64 -7.72 -5.94 6.40
C CYS A 64 -6.62 -5.43 7.34
N PHE A 65 -5.44 -5.11 6.81
CA PHE A 65 -4.33 -4.58 7.61
C PHE A 65 -4.59 -3.15 8.11
N PHE A 66 -5.26 -2.31 7.33
CA PHE A 66 -5.66 -0.98 7.78
C PHE A 66 -6.63 -1.07 8.97
N TYR A 67 -7.70 -1.86 8.88
CA TYR A 67 -8.64 -2.03 9.99
C TYR A 67 -8.01 -2.73 11.19
N GLY A 68 -7.14 -3.71 10.97
CA GLY A 68 -6.35 -4.32 12.04
C GLY A 68 -5.47 -3.30 12.77
N ALA A 69 -4.79 -2.42 12.03
CA ALA A 69 -3.99 -1.33 12.58
C ALA A 69 -4.84 -0.29 13.32
N LEU A 70 -6.05 0.00 12.82
CA LEU A 70 -6.99 0.91 13.48
C LEU A 70 -7.46 0.34 14.83
N PHE A 71 -7.82 -0.94 14.90
CA PHE A 71 -8.19 -1.56 16.17
C PHE A 71 -7.01 -1.62 17.13
N PHE A 72 -5.81 -1.93 16.62
CA PHE A 72 -4.59 -1.88 17.42
C PHE A 72 -4.26 -0.47 17.93
N PHE A 73 -4.50 0.56 17.11
CA PHE A 73 -4.33 1.96 17.49
C PHE A 73 -5.28 2.35 18.62
N ILE A 74 -6.57 2.00 18.50
CA ILE A 74 -7.58 2.26 19.53
C ILE A 74 -7.21 1.60 20.85
N ASP A 75 -6.79 0.34 20.82
CA ASP A 75 -6.32 -0.40 21.99
C ASP A 75 -5.03 0.20 22.59
N SER A 76 -4.25 0.92 21.79
CA SER A 76 -3.00 1.56 22.21
C SER A 76 -3.17 2.97 22.81
N LEU A 77 -4.33 3.61 22.68
CA LEU A 77 -4.55 5.02 23.07
C LEU A 77 -4.25 5.33 24.54
N ASN A 78 -4.45 4.35 25.43
CA ASN A 78 -4.18 4.48 26.87
C ASN A 78 -2.96 3.67 27.33
N LYS A 79 -2.13 3.20 26.39
CA LYS A 79 -0.94 2.39 26.65
C LYS A 79 0.34 3.23 26.45
N GLN A 80 1.43 2.57 26.10
CA GLN A 80 2.73 3.20 25.87
C GLN A 80 2.79 3.90 24.52
N TRP A 81 3.47 5.06 24.46
CA TRP A 81 3.53 5.92 23.27
C TRP A 81 4.10 5.22 22.02
N PHE A 82 5.03 4.27 22.19
CA PHE A 82 5.62 3.55 21.06
C PHE A 82 4.62 2.62 20.36
N LEU A 83 3.62 2.07 21.07
CA LEU A 83 2.55 1.26 20.48
C LEU A 83 1.63 2.13 19.61
N ILE A 84 1.32 3.34 20.07
CA ILE A 84 0.57 4.33 19.30
C ILE A 84 1.34 4.69 18.02
N THR A 85 2.65 4.94 18.12
CA THR A 85 3.49 5.22 16.96
C THR A 85 3.49 4.04 15.97
N GLN A 86 3.69 2.81 16.45
CA GLN A 86 3.68 1.61 15.62
C GLN A 86 2.34 1.44 14.88
N ALA A 87 1.22 1.51 15.61
CA ALA A 87 -0.12 1.36 15.05
C ALA A 87 -0.42 2.46 14.03
N SER A 88 -0.03 3.71 14.31
CA SER A 88 -0.20 4.85 13.41
C SER A 88 0.60 4.68 12.11
N THR A 89 1.87 4.28 12.22
CA THR A 89 2.73 4.02 11.05
C THR A 89 2.15 2.90 10.20
N PHE A 90 1.76 1.78 10.82
CA PHE A 90 1.20 0.64 10.10
C PHE A 90 -0.13 1.00 9.43
N MET A 91 -0.99 1.76 10.12
CA MET A 91 -2.24 2.28 9.57
C MET A 91 -1.99 3.20 8.38
N GLY A 92 -1.07 4.16 8.49
CA GLY A 92 -0.74 5.10 7.41
C GLY A 92 -0.15 4.42 6.17
N LEU A 93 0.77 3.47 6.35
CA LEU A 93 1.38 2.74 5.23
C LEU A 93 0.36 1.88 4.48
N ASN A 94 -0.52 1.18 5.22
CA ASN A 94 -1.58 0.39 4.61
C ASN A 94 -2.64 1.27 3.94
N PHE A 95 -2.95 2.45 4.50
CA PHE A 95 -3.84 3.41 3.86
C PHE A 95 -3.29 3.88 2.50
N ILE A 96 -2.02 4.33 2.45
CA ILE A 96 -1.38 4.79 1.21
C ILE A 96 -1.37 3.66 0.17
N THR A 97 -0.99 2.45 0.58
CA THR A 97 -0.94 1.28 -0.31
C THR A 97 -2.33 0.93 -0.85
N THR A 98 -3.34 0.93 0.02
CA THR A 98 -4.74 0.68 -0.35
C THR A 98 -5.24 1.71 -1.36
N MET A 99 -4.99 3.00 -1.12
CA MET A 99 -5.37 4.07 -2.04
C MET A 99 -4.64 3.97 -3.38
N GLY A 100 -3.36 3.61 -3.38
CA GLY A 100 -2.58 3.38 -4.61
C GLY A 100 -3.11 2.21 -5.44
N THR A 101 -3.43 1.09 -4.80
CA THR A 101 -4.01 -0.08 -5.49
C THR A 101 -5.42 0.21 -6.03
N MET A 102 -6.25 0.89 -5.25
CA MET A 102 -7.58 1.34 -5.68
C MET A 102 -7.48 2.27 -6.89
N TYR A 103 -6.55 3.23 -6.88
CA TYR A 103 -6.31 4.13 -8.00
C TYR A 103 -6.00 3.36 -9.30
N VAL A 104 -5.07 2.39 -9.24
CA VAL A 104 -4.69 1.57 -10.40
C VAL A 104 -5.89 0.77 -10.93
N LEU A 105 -6.72 0.20 -10.04
CA LEU A 105 -7.92 -0.54 -10.43
C LEU A 105 -8.98 0.35 -11.09
N LEU A 106 -9.21 1.55 -10.54
CA LEU A 106 -10.14 2.52 -11.11
C LEU A 106 -9.69 2.96 -12.49
N LEU A 107 -8.40 3.26 -12.66
CA LEU A 107 -7.84 3.64 -13.94
C LEU A 107 -7.93 2.50 -14.97
N LYS A 108 -7.66 1.26 -14.55
CA LYS A 108 -7.83 0.07 -15.41
C LYS A 108 -9.28 -0.08 -15.88
N ASN A 109 -10.24 0.12 -14.97
CA ASN A 109 -11.65 0.05 -15.31
C ASN A 109 -12.08 1.18 -16.25
N GLN A 110 -11.59 2.41 -16.02
CA GLN A 110 -11.83 3.56 -16.90
C GLN A 110 -11.29 3.31 -18.31
N ASN A 111 -10.01 2.96 -18.45
CA ASN A 111 -9.38 2.67 -19.74
C ASN A 111 -10.10 1.55 -20.49
N LYS A 112 -10.51 0.48 -19.78
CA LYS A 112 -11.27 -0.63 -20.39
C LYS A 112 -12.65 -0.18 -20.87
N ASN A 113 -13.34 0.68 -20.12
CA ASN A 113 -14.66 1.18 -20.50
C ASN A 113 -14.57 2.18 -21.66
N GLU A 114 -13.54 3.02 -21.71
CA GLU A 114 -13.30 3.93 -22.83
C GLU A 114 -12.92 3.16 -24.10
N ALA A 115 -12.00 2.20 -24.02
CA ALA A 115 -11.68 1.32 -25.13
C ALA A 115 -12.93 0.64 -25.70
N LYS A 116 -13.82 0.14 -24.83
CA LYS A 116 -15.12 -0.44 -25.23
C LYS A 116 -16.05 0.57 -25.92
N LYS A 117 -16.11 1.83 -25.46
CA LYS A 117 -16.94 2.88 -26.08
C LYS A 117 -16.51 3.17 -27.52
N TYR A 118 -15.22 3.13 -27.79
CA TYR A 118 -14.66 3.35 -29.12
C TYR A 118 -14.57 2.07 -29.97
N GLY A 119 -14.91 0.91 -29.41
CA GLY A 119 -14.79 -0.37 -30.11
C GLY A 119 -13.35 -0.80 -30.39
N ILE A 120 -12.37 -0.26 -29.64
CA ILE A 120 -10.94 -0.53 -29.80
C ILE A 120 -10.41 -1.36 -28.63
N SER A 121 -9.23 -1.96 -28.80
CA SER A 121 -8.53 -2.64 -27.71
C SER A 121 -7.98 -1.64 -26.69
N GLU A 122 -7.73 -2.10 -25.46
CA GLU A 122 -7.12 -1.26 -24.41
C GLU A 122 -5.71 -0.79 -24.80
N LEU A 123 -4.97 -1.60 -25.57
CA LEU A 123 -3.66 -1.24 -26.09
C LEU A 123 -3.73 -0.13 -27.15
N GLU A 124 -4.69 -0.22 -28.06
CA GLU A 124 -4.95 0.84 -29.05
C GLU A 124 -5.40 2.13 -28.36
N HIS A 125 -6.28 2.04 -27.36
CA HIS A 125 -6.69 3.17 -26.55
C HIS A 125 -5.49 3.86 -25.89
N TYR A 126 -4.59 3.08 -25.27
CA TYR A 126 -3.37 3.60 -24.68
C TYR A 126 -2.49 4.32 -25.72
N ASN A 127 -2.24 3.70 -26.87
CA ASN A 127 -1.37 4.25 -27.91
C ASN A 127 -1.93 5.54 -28.52
N GLN A 128 -3.25 5.66 -28.68
CA GLN A 128 -3.89 6.81 -29.31
C GLN A 128 -4.11 7.98 -28.35
N TYR A 129 -4.52 7.72 -27.10
CA TYR A 129 -5.01 8.77 -26.20
C TYR A 129 -4.13 9.00 -24.98
N CYS A 130 -3.46 7.96 -24.46
CA CYS A 130 -2.68 8.06 -23.23
C CYS A 130 -1.19 8.31 -23.47
N ARG A 131 -0.62 7.73 -24.53
CA ARG A 131 0.80 7.80 -24.84
C ARG A 131 1.25 9.24 -25.16
N ALA A 132 0.51 9.93 -26.02
CA ALA A 132 0.79 11.34 -26.35
C ALA A 132 0.77 12.25 -25.10
N TYR A 133 -0.13 12.00 -24.15
CA TYR A 133 -0.16 12.71 -22.87
C TYR A 133 1.06 12.39 -21.98
N SER A 134 1.44 11.11 -21.90
CA SER A 134 2.60 10.66 -21.14
C SER A 134 3.91 11.27 -21.69
N ASP A 135 4.08 11.27 -23.01
CA ASP A 135 5.27 11.78 -23.68
C ASP A 135 5.42 13.29 -23.44
N ALA A 136 4.32 14.05 -23.58
CA ALA A 136 4.30 15.50 -23.31
C ALA A 136 4.63 15.88 -21.86
N LYS A 137 4.31 15.02 -20.88
CA LYS A 137 4.61 15.24 -19.45
C LYS A 137 6.02 14.80 -19.06
N SER A 138 6.69 14.02 -19.89
CA SER A 138 8.07 13.55 -19.66
C SER A 138 9.14 14.50 -20.18
N SER A 139 8.76 15.44 -21.05
CA SER A 139 9.62 16.47 -21.67
C SER A 139 9.70 17.79 -20.88
N THR A 140 9.07 17.87 -19.71
CA THR A 140 9.11 18.99 -18.75
C THR A 140 9.69 18.52 -17.43
#